data_AF-A0A520ZVJ8-F1
#
_entry.id   AF-A0A520ZVJ8-F1
#
_cell.length_a   1.000
_cell.length_b   1.000
_cell.length_c   1.000
_cell.angle_alpha   90.00
_cell.angle_beta   90.00
_cell.angle_gamma   90.00
#
_symmetry.space_group_name_H-M   'P 1'
#
loop_
_entity.id
_entity.type
_entity.pdbx_description
1 polymer ?
#
loop_
_entity_poly.entity_id
_entity_poly.type
_entity_poly.pdbx_seq_one_letter_code
_entity_poly.pdbx_strand_id
1 'polypeptide(L)'
;AVKTRAPIVVACGQFFVCGVCGTLLGIAVEQPSLIDLQTGLFGILYAGMLSTGIGFTLQAIAQRFTHEADAAIILSSETVFAALAGFLILSERLTTLELSGASLIFVGIIAVQLLPMLRNKARQLAPEDHN
;
A
#
# COMPACT_ATOMS: atom_id res chain seq x y z
N ALA A 1 15.90 16.32 13.51
CA ALA A 1 14.79 15.81 12.69
C ALA A 1 13.58 16.70 12.91
N VAL A 2 13.12 17.42 11.88
CA VAL A 2 11.93 18.28 11.96
C VAL A 2 10.74 17.40 12.26
N LYS A 3 10.23 17.47 13.50
CA LYS A 3 9.05 16.74 13.96
C LYS A 3 7.85 17.43 13.31
N THR A 4 7.47 17.02 12.09
CA THR A 4 6.34 17.62 11.37
C THR A 4 5.09 17.42 12.21
N ARG A 5 4.63 18.48 12.89
CA ARG A 5 3.58 18.41 13.92
C ARG A 5 2.18 18.12 13.34
N ALA A 6 2.05 17.82 12.05
CA ALA A 6 0.75 17.63 11.41
C ALA A 6 0.79 16.72 10.15
N PRO A 7 1.15 15.43 10.25
CA PRO A 7 1.09 14.52 9.10
C PRO A 7 -0.33 14.37 8.53
N ILE A 8 -1.36 14.55 9.37
CA ILE A 8 -2.75 14.60 8.94
C ILE A 8 -3.00 15.80 8.02
N VAL A 9 -2.44 16.98 8.34
CA VAL A 9 -2.61 18.18 7.51
C VAL A 9 -1.94 18.01 6.15
N VAL A 10 -0.77 17.36 6.11
CA VAL A 10 -0.09 17.04 4.85
C VAL A 10 -0.91 16.05 4.02
N ALA A 11 -1.41 14.98 4.63
CA ALA A 11 -2.27 14.00 3.95
C ALA A 11 -3.56 14.64 3.42
N CYS A 12 -4.24 15.47 4.22
CA CYS A 12 -5.40 16.24 3.78
C CYS A 12 -5.08 17.15 2.58
N GLY A 13 -3.93 17.83 2.61
CA GLY A 13 -3.46 18.64 1.49
C GLY A 13 -3.20 17.80 0.23
N GLN A 14 -2.53 16.65 0.37
CA GLN A 14 -2.25 15.74 -0.75
C GLN A 14 -3.53 15.19 -1.36
N PHE A 15 -4.51 14.74 -0.55
CA PHE A 15 -5.79 14.25 -1.05
C PHE A 15 -6.60 15.35 -1.72
N PHE A 16 -6.59 16.57 -1.18
CA PHE A 16 -7.27 17.70 -1.80
C PHE A 16 -6.64 18.04 -3.16
N VAL A 17 -5.32 18.20 -3.22
CA VAL A 17 -4.61 18.51 -4.47
C VAL A 17 -4.80 17.39 -5.49
N CYS A 18 -4.63 16.13 -5.09
CA CYS A 18 -4.81 14.98 -5.97
C CYS A 18 -6.25 14.85 -6.46
N GLY A 19 -7.24 15.07 -5.59
CA GLY A 19 -8.66 15.06 -5.96
C GLY A 19 -9.02 16.16 -6.95
N VAL A 20 -8.54 17.40 -6.73
CA VAL A 20 -8.78 18.51 -7.66
C VAL A 20 -8.08 18.26 -9.00
N CYS A 21 -6.79 17.93 -8.99
CA CYS A 21 -6.04 17.65 -10.22
C CYS A 21 -6.62 16.46 -11.00
N GLY A 22 -6.95 15.37 -10.30
CA GLY A 22 -7.56 14.17 -10.89
C GLY A 22 -8.94 14.45 -11.48
N THR A 23 -9.78 15.24 -10.81
CA THR A 23 -11.09 15.63 -11.33
C THR A 23 -10.95 16.51 -12.58
N LEU A 24 -10.06 17.51 -12.55
CA LEU A 24 -9.83 18.40 -13.70
C LEU A 24 -9.30 17.63 -14.91
N LEU A 25 -8.32 16.74 -14.70
CA LEU A 25 -7.78 15.89 -15.76
C LEU A 25 -8.82 14.90 -16.27
N GLY A 26 -9.59 14.26 -15.39
CA GLY A 26 -10.66 13.34 -15.78
C GLY A 26 -11.72 14.00 -16.64
N ILE A 27 -12.17 15.21 -16.28
CA ILE A 27 -13.11 15.98 -17.10
C ILE A 27 -12.50 16.34 -18.47
N ALA A 28 -11.22 16.77 -18.48
CA ALA A 28 -10.54 17.18 -19.71
C ALA A 28 -10.27 16.03 -20.68
N VAL A 29 -9.96 14.84 -20.16
CA VAL A 29 -9.54 13.67 -20.96
C VAL A 29 -10.73 12.77 -21.31
N GLU A 30 -11.57 12.44 -20.34
CA GLU A 30 -12.60 11.41 -20.49
C GLU A 30 -14.00 11.96 -20.81
N GLN A 31 -14.23 13.28 -20.65
CA GLN A 31 -15.50 13.95 -20.91
C GLN A 31 -16.73 13.16 -20.38
N PRO A 32 -16.76 12.84 -19.06
CA PRO A 32 -17.76 11.94 -18.50
C PRO A 32 -19.18 12.51 -18.63
N SER A 33 -20.13 11.67 -19.02
CA SER A 33 -21.54 12.05 -19.03
C SER A 33 -22.15 11.95 -17.63
N LEU A 34 -23.32 12.58 -17.42
CA LEU A 34 -24.06 12.45 -16.16
C LEU A 34 -24.52 11.01 -15.88
N ILE A 35 -24.68 10.20 -16.93
CA ILE A 35 -25.05 8.79 -16.81
C ILE A 35 -23.86 7.97 -16.28
N ASP A 36 -22.65 8.24 -16.77
CA ASP A 36 -21.42 7.59 -16.29
C ASP A 36 -21.15 7.90 -14.81
N LEU A 37 -21.47 9.14 -14.40
CA LEU A 37 -21.37 9.52 -13.00
C LEU A 37 -22.37 8.75 -12.12
N GLN A 38 -23.61 8.57 -12.57
CA GLN A 38 -24.64 7.85 -11.81
C GLN A 38 -24.31 6.35 -11.68
N THR A 39 -23.84 5.72 -12.76
CA THR A 39 -23.48 4.30 -12.76
C THR A 39 -22.19 4.05 -11.97
N GLY A 40 -21.24 4.98 -12.02
CA GLY A 40 -19.95 4.90 -11.31
C GLY A 40 -19.98 5.39 -9.87
N LEU A 41 -21.05 6.07 -9.42
CA LEU A 41 -21.08 6.77 -8.13
C LEU A 41 -20.72 5.87 -6.95
N PHE A 42 -21.24 4.63 -6.94
CA PHE A 42 -20.94 3.69 -5.88
C PHE A 42 -19.46 3.33 -5.83
N GLY A 43 -18.84 3.04 -6.99
CA GLY A 43 -17.41 2.74 -7.09
C GLY A 43 -16.54 3.94 -6.67
N ILE A 44 -16.94 5.15 -7.05
CA ILE A 44 -16.25 6.39 -6.68
C ILE A 44 -16.31 6.62 -5.16
N LEU A 45 -17.48 6.45 -4.55
CA LEU A 45 -17.65 6.60 -3.10
C LEU A 45 -16.89 5.51 -2.32
N TYR A 46 -16.93 4.28 -2.81
CA TYR A 46 -16.19 3.16 -2.21
C TYR A 46 -14.68 3.40 -2.29
N ALA A 47 -14.15 3.72 -3.47
CA ALA A 47 -12.73 3.98 -3.65
C ALA A 47 -12.27 5.24 -2.88
N GLY A 48 -12.99 6.35 -3.02
CA GLY A 48 -12.61 7.63 -2.42
C GLY A 48 -12.79 7.68 -0.90
N MET A 49 -13.93 7.24 -0.38
CA MET A 49 -14.25 7.41 1.04
C MET A 49 -13.79 6.22 1.88
N LEU A 50 -14.09 4.99 1.45
CA LEU A 50 -13.72 3.80 2.21
C LEU A 50 -12.24 3.45 2.01
N SER A 51 -11.79 3.32 0.76
CA SER A 51 -10.40 2.92 0.49
C SER A 51 -9.40 4.05 0.81
N THR A 52 -9.53 5.21 0.18
CA THR A 52 -8.58 6.31 0.38
C THR A 52 -8.83 7.04 1.70
N GLY A 53 -10.06 7.46 1.99
CA GLY A 53 -10.37 8.23 3.20
C GLY A 53 -10.10 7.43 4.48
N ILE A 54 -10.84 6.34 4.69
CA ILE A 54 -10.73 5.52 5.90
C ILE A 54 -9.46 4.68 5.87
N GLY A 55 -9.21 3.94 4.79
CA GLY A 55 -8.07 3.03 4.67
C GLY A 55 -6.73 3.73 4.88
N PHE A 56 -6.41 4.77 4.10
CA PHE A 56 -5.11 5.44 4.24
C PHE A 56 -4.98 6.22 5.56
N THR A 57 -6.08 6.70 6.13
CA THR A 57 -6.05 7.32 7.47
C THR A 57 -5.71 6.29 8.54
N LEU A 58 -6.37 5.13 8.54
CA LEU A 58 -6.06 4.03 9.45
C LEU A 58 -4.63 3.53 9.26
N GLN A 59 -4.17 3.43 8.02
CA GLN A 59 -2.79 3.06 7.69
C GLN A 59 -1.80 4.08 8.24
N ALA A 60 -2.02 5.38 8.03
CA ALA A 60 -1.16 6.44 8.56
C ALA A 60 -1.13 6.47 10.10
N ILE A 61 -2.26 6.14 10.75
CA ILE A 61 -2.35 5.97 12.19
C ILE A 61 -1.55 4.74 12.63
N ALA A 62 -1.76 3.59 12.00
CA ALA A 62 -1.07 2.33 12.32
C ALA A 62 0.45 2.45 12.15
N GLN A 63 0.92 3.12 11.10
CA GLN A 63 2.33 3.39 10.86
C GLN A 63 3.01 4.18 11.99
N ARG A 64 2.25 4.95 12.80
CA ARG A 64 2.80 5.65 13.98
C ARG A 64 3.11 4.73 15.15
N PHE A 65 2.55 3.51 15.16
CA PHE A 65 2.73 2.52 16.23
C PHE A 65 3.64 1.35 15.80
N THR A 66 4.07 1.31 14.54
CA THR A 66 4.86 0.21 13.95
C THR A 66 6.26 0.70 13.59
N HIS A 67 7.27 -0.17 13.69
CA HIS A 67 8.63 0.17 13.27
C HIS A 67 8.69 0.41 11.75
N GLU A 68 9.53 1.34 11.29
CA GLU A 68 9.55 1.79 9.88
C GLU A 68 9.74 0.63 8.89
N ALA A 69 10.64 -0.31 9.21
CA ALA A 69 10.89 -1.49 8.40
C ALA A 69 9.66 -2.41 8.32
N ASP A 70 9.01 -2.68 9.45
CA ASP A 70 7.83 -3.56 9.51
C ASP A 70 6.62 -2.92 8.78
N ALA A 71 6.45 -1.60 8.93
CA ALA A 71 5.43 -0.84 8.23
C ALA A 71 5.63 -0.87 6.71
N ALA A 72 6.87 -0.72 6.23
CA ALA A 72 7.20 -0.80 4.82
C ALA A 72 6.95 -2.21 4.23
N ILE A 73 7.22 -3.26 5.01
CA ILE A 73 6.94 -4.65 4.61
C ILE A 73 5.44 -4.89 4.49
N ILE A 74 4.64 -4.43 5.46
CA ILE A 74 3.17 -4.55 5.43
C ILE A 74 2.61 -3.80 4.22
N LEU A 75 3.05 -2.56 3.99
CA LEU A 75 2.63 -1.75 2.84
C LEU A 75 3.01 -2.42 1.50
N SER A 76 4.19 -3.03 1.41
CA SER A 76 4.58 -3.78 0.22
C SER A 76 3.78 -5.07 0.04
N SER A 77 3.26 -5.65 1.14
CA SER A 77 2.42 -6.85 1.10
C SER A 77 1.00 -6.54 0.62
N GLU A 78 0.51 -5.31 0.85
CA GLU A 78 -0.82 -4.85 0.47
C GLU A 78 -1.11 -5.11 -1.01
N THR A 79 -0.16 -4.82 -1.90
CA THR A 79 -0.31 -5.05 -3.36
C THR A 79 -0.48 -6.52 -3.72
N VAL A 80 0.15 -7.45 -2.99
CA VAL A 80 -0.02 -8.90 -3.20
C VAL A 80 -1.44 -9.32 -2.80
N PHE A 81 -1.93 -8.82 -1.66
CA PHE A 81 -3.30 -9.08 -1.21
C PHE A 81 -4.34 -8.42 -2.10
N ALA A 82 -4.08 -7.21 -2.60
CA ALA A 82 -4.94 -6.50 -3.53
C ALA A 82 -5.06 -7.26 -4.86
N ALA A 83 -3.95 -7.75 -5.42
CA ALA A 83 -3.96 -8.58 -6.62
C ALA A 83 -4.72 -9.90 -6.42
N LEU A 84 -4.53 -10.55 -5.26
CA LEU A 84 -5.28 -11.76 -4.90
C LEU A 84 -6.78 -11.48 -4.74
N ALA A 85 -7.15 -10.35 -4.12
CA ALA A 85 -8.53 -9.93 -3.96
C ALA A 85 -9.18 -9.58 -5.30
N GLY A 86 -8.48 -8.92 -6.22
CA GLY A 86 -8.95 -8.66 -7.58
C GLY A 86 -9.21 -9.95 -8.35
N PHE A 87 -8.31 -10.92 -8.25
CA PHE A 87 -8.49 -12.25 -8.84
C PHE A 87 -9.72 -12.98 -8.25
N LEU A 88 -9.89 -12.99 -6.93
CA LEU A 88 -10.96 -13.74 -6.27
C LEU A 88 -12.34 -13.06 -6.32
N ILE A 89 -12.40 -11.74 -6.13
CA ILE A 89 -13.64 -10.98 -5.96
C ILE A 89 -14.10 -10.39 -7.31
N LEU A 90 -13.18 -9.84 -8.10
CA LEU A 90 -13.49 -9.24 -9.41
C LEU A 90 -13.34 -10.23 -10.57
N SER A 91 -12.88 -11.47 -10.31
CA SER A 91 -12.59 -12.47 -11.35
C SER A 91 -11.62 -11.96 -12.43
N GLU A 92 -10.72 -11.04 -12.06
CA GLU A 92 -9.71 -10.52 -12.96
C GLU A 92 -8.71 -11.61 -13.37
N ARG A 93 -8.34 -11.65 -14.64
CA ARG A 93 -7.35 -12.60 -15.13
C ARG A 93 -5.95 -12.06 -14.88
N LEU A 94 -5.28 -12.60 -13.87
CA LEU A 94 -3.87 -12.32 -13.63
C LEU A 94 -3.02 -12.88 -14.78
N THR A 95 -2.28 -11.99 -15.42
CA THR A 95 -1.28 -12.34 -16.42
C THR A 95 -0.06 -13.00 -15.77
N THR A 96 0.72 -13.72 -16.57
CA THR A 96 1.99 -14.31 -16.10
C THR A 96 2.96 -13.25 -15.56
N LEU A 97 2.89 -12.02 -16.08
CA LEU A 97 3.71 -10.90 -15.61
C LEU A 97 3.30 -10.48 -14.19
N GLU A 98 2.01 -10.27 -13.95
CA GLU A 98 1.48 -9.87 -12.64
C GLU A 98 1.75 -10.96 -11.58
N LEU A 99 1.60 -12.23 -11.96
CA LEU A 99 1.90 -13.35 -11.06
C LEU A 99 3.39 -13.41 -10.71
N SER A 100 4.28 -13.18 -11.67
CA SER A 100 5.72 -13.16 -11.42
C SER A 100 6.15 -11.96 -10.58
N GLY A 101 5.55 -10.78 -10.79
CA GLY A 101 5.76 -9.60 -9.96
C GLY A 101 5.27 -9.80 -8.52
N ALA A 102 4.06 -10.33 -8.33
CA ALA A 102 3.51 -10.66 -7.01
C ALA A 102 4.38 -11.68 -6.27
N SER A 103 4.86 -12.71 -6.99
CA SER A 103 5.78 -13.71 -6.43
C SER A 103 7.11 -13.09 -6.00
N LEU A 104 7.66 -12.16 -6.78
CA LEU A 104 8.91 -11.47 -6.46
C LEU A 104 8.78 -10.62 -5.19
N ILE A 105 7.69 -9.84 -5.08
CA ILE A 105 7.39 -9.03 -3.89
C ILE A 105 7.26 -9.94 -2.66
N PHE A 106 6.48 -11.03 -2.79
CA PHE A 106 6.28 -11.99 -1.70
C PHE A 106 7.59 -12.62 -1.23
N VAL A 107 8.45 -13.07 -2.16
CA VAL A 107 9.78 -13.61 -1.83
C VAL A 107 10.64 -12.55 -1.14
N GLY A 108 10.61 -11.30 -1.60
CA GLY A 108 11.32 -10.18 -0.97
C GLY A 108 10.90 -9.94 0.48
N ILE A 109 9.60 -9.97 0.75
CA ILE A 109 9.03 -9.84 2.11
C ILE A 109 9.54 -10.96 3.02
N ILE A 110 9.44 -12.21 2.56
CA ILE A 110 9.92 -13.39 3.30
C ILE A 110 11.42 -13.29 3.58
N ALA A 111 12.22 -12.87 2.60
CA ALA A 111 13.65 -12.69 2.77
C ALA A 111 13.98 -11.64 3.85
N VAL A 112 13.32 -10.47 3.83
CA VAL A 112 13.57 -9.40 4.82
C VAL A 112 13.22 -9.85 6.24
N GLN A 113 12.19 -10.68 6.43
CA GLN A 113 11.82 -11.19 7.75
C GLN A 113 12.70 -12.36 8.23
N LEU A 114 13.06 -13.31 7.36
CA LEU A 114 13.82 -14.50 7.76
C LEU A 114 15.35 -14.29 7.83
N LEU A 115 15.93 -13.51 6.91
CA LEU A 115 17.38 -13.29 6.87
C LEU A 115 17.99 -12.77 8.19
N PRO A 116 17.42 -11.77 8.89
CA PRO A 116 17.97 -11.32 10.17
C PRO A 116 17.85 -12.39 11.26
N MET A 117 16.79 -13.21 11.27
CA MET A 117 16.65 -14.32 12.23
C MET A 117 17.74 -15.38 12.01
N LEU A 118 18.01 -15.73 10.75
CA LEU A 118 19.06 -16.69 10.39
C LEU A 118 20.46 -16.15 10.71
N ARG A 119 20.72 -14.87 10.42
CA ARG A 119 21.99 -14.20 10.73
C ARG A 119 22.24 -14.12 12.23
N ASN A 120 21.22 -13.79 13.02
CA ASN A 120 21.33 -13.72 14.48
C ASN A 120 21.63 -15.11 15.08
N LYS A 121 20.98 -16.16 14.56
CA LYS A 121 21.23 -17.54 14.98
C LYS A 121 22.64 -18.00 14.61
N ALA A 122 23.13 -17.67 13.42
CA ALA A 122 24.49 -17.98 12.98
C ALA A 122 25.56 -17.27 13.85
N ARG A 123 25.30 -16.03 14.28
CA ARG A 123 26.20 -15.25 15.13
C ARG A 123 26.28 -15.80 16.56
N GLN A 124 25.18 -16.36 17.08
CA GLN A 124 25.14 -17.02 18.40
C GLN A 124 25.89 -18.37 18.42
N LEU A 125 26.06 -19.00 17.26
CA LEU A 125 26.77 -20.28 17.10
C LEU A 125 28.26 -20.10 16.79
N ALA A 126 28.73 -18.87 16.57
CA ALA A 126 30.14 -18.59 16.47
C ALA A 126 30.77 -18.75 17.86
N PRO A 127 31.80 -19.62 18.03
CA PRO A 127 32.46 -19.78 19.31
C PRO A 127 33.03 -18.43 19.74
N GLU A 128 32.72 -17.99 20.95
CA GLU A 128 33.38 -16.83 21.55
C GLU A 128 34.85 -17.19 21.71
N ASP A 129 35.72 -16.55 20.92
CA ASP A 129 37.17 -16.62 21.07
C ASP A 129 37.54 -16.00 22.43
N HIS A 130 37.45 -16.83 23.47
CA HIS A 130 37.87 -16.51 24.83
C HIS A 130 39.39 -16.38 24.82
N ASN A 131 39.87 -15.14 24.77
CA ASN A 131 41.26 -14.78 25.03
C ASN A 131 41.40 -14.11 26.39
#